data_AF-A0A072UJF2-F1
#
_entry.id   AF-A0A072UJF2-F1
#
_cell.length_a   1.000
_cell.length_b   1.000
_cell.length_c   1.000
_cell.angle_alpha   90.00
_cell.angle_beta   90.00
_cell.angle_gamma   90.00
#
_symmetry.space_group_name_H-M   'P 1'
#
loop_
_entity.id
_entity.type
_entity.pdbx_description
1 polymer ?
#
loop_
_entity_poly.entity_id
_entity_poly.type
_entity_poly.pdbx_seq_one_letter_code
_entity_poly.pdbx_strand_id
1 'polypeptide(L)' 'MFPPSTRLDLDRSPIKLIKICIIGAKGFIGYHLCEKLMFETPHKFHALDVYKDKLKHLLEPKTLP' A
#
# COMPACT_ATOMS: atom_id res chain seq x y z
N MET A 1 -15.48 20.52 -9.80
CA MET A 1 -14.77 20.68 -8.51
C MET A 1 -14.83 19.33 -7.80
N PHE A 2 -13.69 18.73 -7.47
CA PHE A 2 -13.65 17.42 -6.80
C PHE A 2 -13.90 17.58 -5.29
N PRO A 3 -14.49 16.58 -4.60
CA PRO A 3 -14.60 16.62 -3.15
C PRO A 3 -13.21 16.74 -2.50
N PRO A 4 -13.09 17.43 -1.34
CA PRO A 4 -11.80 17.75 -0.70
C PRO A 4 -10.94 16.52 -0.35
N SER A 5 -11.53 15.32 -0.31
CA SER A 5 -10.85 14.05 -0.06
C SER A 5 -10.37 13.32 -1.32
N THR A 6 -10.54 13.89 -2.52
CA THR A 6 -10.14 13.25 -3.78
C THR A 6 -8.65 13.38 -3.99
N ARG A 7 -7.94 12.25 -4.03
CA ARG A 7 -6.51 12.22 -4.35
C ARG A 7 -6.30 12.45 -5.85
N LEU A 8 -5.50 13.45 -6.20
CA LEU A 8 -5.16 13.82 -7.58
C LEU A 8 -3.71 13.45 -7.89
N ASP A 9 -3.43 13.14 -9.15
CA ASP A 9 -2.07 13.05 -9.67
C ASP A 9 -1.47 14.44 -9.95
N LEU A 10 -0.24 14.46 -10.48
CA LEU A 10 0.47 15.71 -10.79
C LEU A 10 -0.18 16.52 -11.92
N ASP A 11 -0.92 15.84 -12.80
CA ASP A 11 -1.69 16.45 -13.90
C ASP A 11 -3.09 16.91 -13.43
N ARG A 12 -3.35 16.86 -12.12
CA ARG A 12 -4.62 17.20 -11.46
C ARG A 12 -5.79 16.31 -11.87
N SER A 13 -5.51 15.12 -12.39
CA SER A 13 -6.52 14.11 -12.69
C SER A 13 -6.78 13.20 -11.47
N PRO A 14 -8.01 12.72 -11.26
CA PRO A 14 -8.29 11.78 -10.19
C PRO A 14 -7.49 10.48 -10.33
N ILE A 15 -6.80 10.07 -9.27
CA ILE A 15 -6.05 8.81 -9.26
C ILE A 15 -7.03 7.65 -9.30
N LYS A 16 -6.98 6.84 -10.36
CA LYS A 16 -7.78 5.62 -10.46
C LYS A 16 -7.30 4.57 -9.45
N LEU A 17 -8.25 3.82 -8.88
CA LEU A 17 -7.91 2.68 -8.02
C LEU A 17 -7.31 1.54 -8.82
N ILE A 18 -6.12 1.09 -8.42
CA ILE A 18 -5.39 0.00 -9.07
C ILE A 18 -5.34 -1.19 -8.10
N LYS A 19 -5.42 -2.41 -8.66
CA LYS A 19 -5.06 -3.66 -7.97
C LYS A 19 -3.62 -4.02 -8.34
N ILE A 20 -2.74 -4.09 -7.35
CA ILE A 20 -1.29 -4.23 -7.56
C ILE A 20 -0.83 -5.62 -7.12
N CYS A 21 -0.02 -6.30 -7.93
CA CYS A 21 0.70 -7.50 -7.50
C CYS A 21 2.16 -7.13 -7.21
N ILE A 22 2.62 -7.40 -5.98
CA ILE A 22 3.98 -7.07 -5.54
C ILE A 22 4.73 -8.38 -5.30
N ILE A 23 5.71 -8.68 -6.14
CA ILE A 23 6.62 -9.83 -5.99
C ILE A 23 7.88 -9.36 -5.25
N GLY A 24 8.32 -10.11 -4.25
CA GLY A 24 9.42 -9.68 -3.37
C GLY A 24 8.96 -8.66 -2.33
N ALA A 25 7.68 -8.73 -1.91
CA ALA A 25 7.06 -7.79 -0.99
C ALA A 25 7.69 -7.76 0.41
N LYS A 26 8.53 -8.74 0.78
CA LYS A 26 9.25 -8.78 2.06
C LYS A 26 10.70 -8.30 1.97
N GLY A 27 11.17 -7.96 0.78
CA GLY A 27 12.42 -7.22 0.61
C GLY A 27 12.31 -5.82 1.21
N PHE A 28 13.45 -5.15 1.42
CA PHE A 28 13.49 -3.81 2.00
C PHE A 28 12.56 -2.82 1.26
N ILE A 29 12.65 -2.79 -0.06
CA ILE A 29 11.83 -1.90 -0.91
C ILE A 29 10.36 -2.33 -0.91
N GLY A 30 10.12 -3.63 -1.09
CA GLY A 30 8.76 -4.19 -1.15
C GLY A 30 7.96 -3.93 0.12
N TYR A 31 8.60 -4.09 1.28
CA TYR A 31 7.98 -3.90 2.59
C TYR A 31 7.51 -2.47 2.79
N HIS A 32 8.41 -1.49 2.56
CA HIS A 32 8.06 -0.08 2.72
C HIS A 32 7.07 0.42 1.67
N LEU A 33 7.11 -0.14 0.45
CA LEU A 33 6.08 0.12 -0.54
C LEU A 33 4.71 -0.38 -0.07
N CYS A 34 4.63 -1.59 0.49
CA CYS A 34 3.40 -2.14 1.06
C CYS A 34 2.86 -1.27 2.20
N GLU A 35 3.71 -0.78 3.11
CA GLU A 35 3.30 0.15 4.18
C GLU A 35 2.66 1.42 3.59
N LYS A 36 3.34 2.08 2.65
CA LYS A 36 2.84 3.31 2.02
C LYS A 36 1.53 3.08 1.28
N LEU A 37 1.41 1.99 0.54
CA LEU A 37 0.17 1.64 -0.16
C LEU A 37 -0.98 1.39 0.82
N MET A 38 -0.72 0.71 1.94
CA MET A 38 -1.75 0.34 2.92
C MET A 38 -2.22 1.54 3.75
N PHE A 39 -1.33 2.45 4.16
CA PHE A 39 -1.66 3.55 5.06
C PHE A 39 -2.00 4.87 4.36
N GLU A 40 -1.48 5.11 3.15
CA GLU A 40 -1.58 6.42 2.50
C GLU A 40 -2.43 6.39 1.22
N THR A 41 -2.90 5.20 0.80
CA THR A 41 -3.67 5.07 -0.43
C THR A 41 -4.84 4.10 -0.29
N PRO A 42 -5.91 4.28 -1.06
CA PRO A 42 -7.02 3.32 -1.15
C PRO A 42 -6.74 2.13 -2.10
N HIS A 43 -5.50 1.95 -2.56
CA HIS A 43 -5.16 0.86 -3.49
C HIS A 43 -5.23 -0.51 -2.80
N LYS A 44 -5.56 -1.53 -3.59
CA LYS A 44 -5.53 -2.92 -3.12
C LYS A 44 -4.28 -3.59 -3.68
N PHE A 45 -3.65 -4.46 -2.89
CA PHE A 45 -2.50 -5.21 -3.37
C PHE A 45 -2.47 -6.65 -2.87
N HIS A 46 -1.80 -7.50 -3.63
CA HIS A 46 -1.43 -8.86 -3.27
C HIS A 46 0.09 -8.94 -3.13
N ALA A 47 0.56 -9.27 -1.93
CA ALA A 47 1.97 -9.42 -1.62
C ALA A 47 2.40 -10.88 -1.80
N LEU A 48 3.34 -11.13 -2.71
CA LEU A 48 3.92 -12.43 -3.01
C LEU A 48 5.40 -12.42 -2.63
N ASP A 49 5.81 -13.41 -1.85
CA ASP A 49 7.20 -13.56 -1.43
C ASP A 49 7.50 -15.02 -1.05
N VAL A 50 8.75 -15.44 -1.16
CA VAL A 50 9.20 -16.80 -0.82
C VAL A 50 9.31 -17.01 0.69
N TYR A 51 9.63 -15.95 1.45
CA TYR A 51 9.74 -16.02 2.90
C TYR A 51 8.35 -15.87 3.53
N LYS A 52 7.99 -16.67 4.54
CA LYS A 52 6.62 -16.63 5.13
C LYS A 52 6.46 -15.59 6.26
N ASP A 53 7.53 -15.10 6.87
CA ASP A 53 7.39 -14.60 8.25
C ASP A 53 7.34 -13.06 8.39
N LYS A 54 7.82 -12.29 7.40
CA LYS A 54 8.01 -10.82 7.56
C LYS A 54 6.78 -9.92 7.35
N LEU A 55 5.65 -10.42 6.85
CA LEU A 55 4.45 -9.58 6.60
C LEU A 55 3.41 -9.62 7.73
N LYS A 56 3.58 -10.48 8.74
CA LYS A 56 2.58 -10.59 9.83
C LYS A 56 2.40 -9.27 10.58
N HIS A 57 3.49 -8.57 10.83
CA HIS A 57 3.48 -7.26 11.49
C HIS A 57 2.76 -6.16 10.70
N LEU A 58 2.62 -6.29 9.38
CA LEU A 58 1.84 -5.35 8.55
C LEU A 58 0.32 -5.55 8.70
N LEU A 59 -0.09 -6.76 9.08
CA LEU A 59 -1.50 -7.13 9.28
C LEU A 59 -1.96 -6.92 10.72
N GLU A 60 -1.03 -6.85 11.66
CA GLU A 60 -1.30 -6.52 13.06
C GLU A 60 -1.57 -5.01 13.18
N PRO A 61 -2.73 -4.59 13.71
CA PRO A 61 -2.96 -3.19 13.99
C PRO A 61 -1.89 -2.72 14.98
N LYS A 62 -1.23 -1.59 14.71
CA LYS A 62 -0.33 -0.95 15.69
C LYS A 62 -1.15 -0.69 16.95
N THR A 63 -1.03 -1.55 17.96
CA THR A 63 -1.49 -1.24 19.32
C THR A 63 -0.66 -0.05 19.77
N LEU A 64 -1.30 1.12 19.78
CA LEU A 64 -0.77 2.33 20.40
C LEU A 64 -0.62 2.05 21.92
N PRO A 65 0.49 2.46 22.55
CA PRO A 65 0.55 2.53 24.02
C PRO A 65 -0.46 3.55 24.57
#